data_AF-A0A4Y9SEC2-F1
#
_entry.id   AF-A0A4Y9SEC2-F1
#
_cell.length_a   1.000
_cell.length_b   1.000
_cell.length_c   1.000
_cell.angle_alpha   90.00
_cell.angle_beta   90.00
_cell.angle_gamma   90.00
#
_symmetry.space_group_name_H-M   'P 1'
#
loop_
_entity.id
_entity.type
_entity.pdbx_description
1 polymer ?
#
loop_
_entity_poly.entity_id
_entity_poly.type
_entity_poly.pdbx_seq_one_letter_code
_entity_poly.pdbx_strand_id
1 'polypeptide(L)'
;MNNHVINFDDFGYIKDEVHQLTLESFIEIFCSAEDPQSVRVPYGDAMRQVYEWADKAGVASIIVGGSFITNKHDPEDIDILVIFRNRSDIVKVPREIGGSQTIVDFQCLSEDDLELVNAYLQLLGSDRRGVGRGLIQLKLHSSMLTHIKSASKSALFDLAKVSYGYRTRVKKSPPKKLVIPIHGVRSDASWMAKFTFLASNAGWVVAPFMYGFESGVIITDEKRKAQVVNDFRLWLDDVRKNYDGTISIVAHSFGTYIVGRYLEDAGFLSDGFCGIVLAGSILNSEYPWHEVLEFGDVSMVLNTKSDNDQWVSKLPDGWLSVLTDDPLMGRAAVDGFHNKHDRLLESKSNLLDHNNMFYADVMAGLWLPFLELADRQRRQAENATELWPDPNGEIGRQVAGKI
;
A
#
# COMPACT_ATOMS: atom_id res chain seq x y z
N MET A 1 -36.26 -20.83 23.27
CA MET A 1 -35.54 -20.31 22.09
C MET A 1 -36.59 -20.08 21.03
N ASN A 2 -36.90 -18.81 20.71
CA ASN A 2 -37.83 -18.52 19.62
C ASN A 2 -37.10 -18.81 18.30
N ASN A 3 -37.49 -19.86 17.58
CA ASN A 3 -37.06 -20.06 16.20
C ASN A 3 -37.58 -18.91 15.37
N HIS A 4 -36.71 -17.93 15.05
CA HIS A 4 -37.02 -16.93 14.04
C HIS A 4 -37.00 -17.64 12.68
N VAL A 5 -38.19 -17.99 12.19
CA VAL A 5 -38.36 -18.58 10.86
C VAL A 5 -38.25 -17.46 9.84
N ILE A 6 -37.16 -17.46 9.08
CA ILE A 6 -36.99 -16.63 7.89
C ILE A 6 -37.63 -17.36 6.71
N ASN A 7 -38.58 -16.71 6.04
CA ASN A 7 -39.24 -17.26 4.86
C ASN A 7 -38.61 -16.65 3.59
N PHE A 8 -38.21 -17.52 2.68
CA PHE A 8 -37.72 -17.13 1.36
C PHE A 8 -38.85 -17.19 0.33
N ASP A 9 -38.85 -16.25 -0.61
CA ASP A 9 -39.72 -16.27 -1.78
C ASP A 9 -39.24 -17.31 -2.81
N ASP A 10 -40.01 -17.48 -3.89
CA ASP A 10 -39.70 -18.42 -4.98
C ASP A 10 -38.37 -18.12 -5.69
N PHE A 11 -37.82 -16.92 -5.51
CA PHE A 11 -36.54 -16.48 -6.06
C PHE A 11 -35.39 -16.58 -5.06
N GLY A 12 -35.67 -17.06 -3.85
CA GLY A 12 -34.72 -17.27 -2.78
C GLY A 12 -34.41 -16.03 -1.95
N TYR A 13 -35.19 -14.96 -2.04
CA TYR A 13 -34.99 -13.73 -1.28
C TYR A 13 -35.96 -13.63 -0.11
N ILE A 14 -35.59 -12.85 0.89
CA ILE A 14 -36.49 -12.56 2.02
C ILE A 14 -37.29 -11.29 1.74
N LYS A 15 -38.43 -11.16 2.44
CA LYS A 15 -39.36 -10.03 2.31
C LYS A 15 -38.66 -8.69 2.55
N ASP A 16 -39.08 -7.64 1.85
CA ASP A 16 -38.57 -6.25 1.96
C ASP A 16 -38.89 -5.62 3.34
N GLU A 17 -38.16 -6.05 4.36
CA GLU A 17 -38.18 -5.52 5.72
C GLU A 17 -36.84 -5.81 6.42
N VAL A 18 -36.62 -5.21 7.59
CA VAL A 18 -35.44 -5.52 8.42
C VAL A 18 -35.83 -6.63 9.40
N HIS A 19 -35.20 -7.79 9.27
CA HIS A 19 -35.37 -8.92 10.17
C HIS A 19 -34.30 -8.90 11.26
N GLN A 20 -34.71 -9.02 12.52
CA GLN A 20 -33.76 -9.07 13.63
C GLN A 20 -33.34 -10.52 13.91
N LEU A 21 -32.03 -10.78 13.95
CA LEU A 21 -31.46 -12.08 14.28
C LEU A 21 -30.35 -11.97 15.34
N THR A 22 -30.06 -13.09 16.00
CA THR A 22 -28.82 -13.26 16.75
C THR A 22 -27.68 -13.62 15.79
N LEU A 23 -26.42 -13.44 16.21
CA LEU A 23 -25.26 -13.86 15.43
C LEU A 23 -25.33 -15.35 15.09
N GLU A 24 -25.64 -16.21 16.06
CA GLU A 24 -25.71 -17.66 15.83
C GLU A 24 -26.82 -18.02 14.84
N SER A 25 -28.00 -17.42 14.97
CA SER A 25 -29.09 -17.64 14.02
C SER A 25 -28.73 -17.15 12.61
N PHE A 26 -27.99 -16.05 12.49
CA PHE A 26 -27.51 -15.57 11.20
C PHE A 26 -26.52 -16.56 10.56
N ILE A 27 -25.55 -17.06 11.34
CA ILE A 27 -24.58 -18.04 10.87
C ILE A 27 -25.26 -19.34 10.47
N GLU A 28 -26.22 -19.82 11.27
CA GLU A 28 -26.99 -21.02 10.98
C GLU A 28 -27.79 -20.90 9.67
N ILE A 29 -28.42 -19.75 9.43
CA ILE A 29 -29.31 -19.56 8.27
C ILE A 29 -28.52 -19.25 6.99
N PHE A 30 -27.47 -18.42 7.05
CA PHE A 30 -26.84 -17.83 5.86
C PHE A 30 -25.40 -18.27 5.61
N CYS A 31 -24.69 -18.76 6.63
CA CYS A 31 -23.28 -19.14 6.52
C CYS A 31 -23.07 -20.66 6.62
N SER A 32 -24.01 -21.38 7.23
CA SER A 32 -23.97 -22.83 7.33
C SER A 32 -24.51 -23.44 6.04
N ALA A 33 -23.75 -24.37 5.47
CA ALA A 33 -24.16 -25.14 4.31
C ALA A 33 -23.97 -26.63 4.60
N GLU A 34 -24.81 -27.47 4.00
CA GLU A 34 -24.63 -28.92 4.07
C GLU A 34 -23.31 -29.36 3.43
N ASP A 35 -22.83 -28.60 2.45
CA ASP A 35 -21.52 -28.76 1.82
C ASP A 35 -20.45 -27.92 2.56
N PRO A 36 -19.46 -28.55 3.21
CA PRO A 36 -18.35 -27.85 3.86
C PRO A 36 -17.47 -27.04 2.91
N GLN A 37 -17.53 -27.29 1.59
CA GLN A 37 -16.82 -26.51 0.56
C GLN A 37 -17.64 -25.33 0.03
N SER A 38 -18.83 -25.09 0.58
CA SER A 38 -19.65 -23.95 0.18
C SER A 38 -18.91 -22.64 0.40
N VAL A 39 -19.04 -21.74 -0.57
CA VAL A 39 -18.52 -20.36 -0.52
C VAL A 39 -19.06 -19.57 0.68
N ARG A 40 -20.14 -20.03 1.33
CA ARG A 40 -20.77 -19.40 2.49
C ARG A 40 -20.06 -19.67 3.81
N VAL A 41 -19.38 -20.83 3.93
CA VAL A 41 -18.77 -21.27 5.19
C VAL A 41 -17.72 -20.29 5.72
N PRO A 42 -16.78 -19.76 4.90
CA PRO A 42 -15.78 -18.79 5.37
C PRO A 42 -16.37 -17.48 5.93
N TYR A 43 -17.58 -17.09 5.50
CA TYR A 43 -18.24 -15.88 6.01
C TYR A 43 -18.71 -16.03 7.45
N GLY A 44 -18.92 -17.26 7.94
CA GLY A 44 -19.28 -17.50 9.34
C GLY A 44 -18.20 -16.96 10.29
N ASP A 45 -16.94 -17.32 10.04
CA ASP A 45 -15.80 -16.87 10.85
C ASP A 45 -15.54 -15.38 10.71
N ALA A 46 -15.68 -14.83 9.50
CA ALA A 46 -15.54 -13.39 9.28
C ALA A 46 -16.62 -12.61 10.05
N MET A 47 -17.87 -13.07 10.03
CA MET A 47 -18.96 -12.44 10.76
C MET A 47 -18.80 -12.52 12.28
N ARG A 48 -18.24 -13.61 12.81
CA ARG A 48 -17.88 -13.70 14.24
C ARG A 48 -16.87 -12.61 14.61
N GLN A 49 -15.83 -12.44 13.81
CA GLN A 49 -14.80 -11.42 14.07
C GLN A 49 -15.34 -9.99 13.96
N VAL A 50 -16.16 -9.71 12.94
CA VAL A 50 -16.83 -8.41 12.81
C VAL A 50 -17.72 -8.16 14.03
N TYR A 51 -18.49 -9.15 14.47
CA TYR A 51 -19.36 -9.02 15.63
C TYR A 51 -18.59 -8.80 16.93
N GLU A 52 -17.55 -9.59 17.20
CA GLU A 52 -16.70 -9.45 18.38
C GLU A 52 -16.01 -8.08 18.45
N TRP A 53 -15.50 -7.61 17.31
CA TRP A 53 -14.94 -6.27 17.23
C TRP A 53 -16.00 -5.19 17.47
N ALA A 54 -17.18 -5.33 16.86
CA ALA A 54 -18.26 -4.36 16.97
C ALA A 54 -18.76 -4.24 18.42
N ASP A 55 -18.89 -5.37 19.12
CA ASP A 55 -19.27 -5.42 20.54
C ASP A 55 -18.25 -4.66 21.41
N LYS A 56 -16.95 -4.95 21.22
CA LYS A 56 -15.86 -4.25 21.92
C LYS A 56 -15.83 -2.74 21.59
N ALA A 57 -16.18 -2.38 20.37
CA ALA A 57 -16.21 -1.00 19.90
C ALA A 57 -17.47 -0.22 20.34
N GLY A 58 -18.41 -0.86 21.05
CA GLY A 58 -19.64 -0.22 21.50
C GLY A 58 -20.62 0.09 20.37
N VAL A 59 -20.56 -0.67 19.27
CA VAL A 59 -21.47 -0.54 18.12
C VAL A 59 -22.92 -0.76 18.56
N ALA A 60 -23.83 0.03 18.01
CA ALA A 60 -25.25 -0.08 18.31
C ALA A 60 -25.88 -1.27 17.60
N SER A 61 -25.65 -1.39 16.29
CA SER A 61 -26.15 -2.52 15.49
C SER A 61 -25.32 -2.77 14.24
N ILE A 62 -25.42 -3.99 13.71
CA ILE A 62 -24.87 -4.39 12.42
C ILE A 62 -26.05 -4.72 11.51
N ILE A 63 -26.05 -4.18 10.30
CA ILE A 63 -26.98 -4.49 9.23
C ILE A 63 -26.24 -5.26 8.16
N VAL A 64 -26.82 -6.39 7.74
CA VAL A 64 -26.31 -7.21 6.65
C VAL A 64 -27.34 -7.21 5.52
N GLY A 65 -26.87 -6.94 4.30
CA GLY A 65 -27.69 -6.84 3.10
C GLY A 65 -26.97 -7.39 1.88
N GLY A 66 -27.40 -6.94 0.71
CA GLY A 66 -26.79 -7.35 -0.56
C GLY A 66 -27.27 -8.71 -1.05
N SER A 67 -26.53 -9.26 -2.01
CA SER A 67 -26.89 -10.55 -2.60
C SER A 67 -26.67 -11.74 -1.66
N PHE A 68 -25.98 -11.56 -0.53
CA PHE A 68 -25.76 -12.60 0.48
C PHE A 68 -27.02 -13.05 1.21
N ILE A 69 -27.98 -12.14 1.39
CA ILE A 69 -29.23 -12.38 2.12
C ILE A 69 -30.24 -13.09 1.21
N THR A 70 -29.95 -14.36 0.97
CA THR A 70 -30.68 -15.27 0.08
C THR A 70 -30.37 -16.71 0.45
N ASN A 71 -31.22 -17.66 0.05
CA ASN A 71 -30.92 -19.09 0.14
C ASN A 71 -30.21 -19.67 -1.11
N LYS A 72 -29.81 -18.83 -2.06
CA LYS A 72 -29.03 -19.26 -3.23
C LYS A 72 -27.69 -19.84 -2.83
N HIS A 73 -27.23 -20.85 -3.58
CA HIS A 73 -25.97 -21.54 -3.30
C HIS A 73 -24.74 -20.62 -3.36
N ASP A 74 -24.69 -19.71 -4.33
CA ASP A 74 -23.54 -18.85 -4.62
C ASP A 74 -23.95 -17.36 -4.60
N PRO A 75 -23.92 -16.69 -3.44
CA PRO A 75 -24.15 -15.25 -3.35
C PRO A 75 -22.96 -14.45 -3.91
N GLU A 76 -23.21 -13.30 -4.53
CA GLU A 76 -22.17 -12.52 -5.21
C GLU A 76 -21.33 -11.65 -4.25
N ASP A 77 -21.93 -11.18 -3.16
CA ASP A 77 -21.34 -10.24 -2.20
C ASP A 77 -22.12 -10.19 -0.88
N ILE A 78 -21.40 -9.94 0.22
CA ILE A 78 -21.97 -9.58 1.52
C ILE A 78 -21.78 -8.08 1.75
N ASP A 79 -22.87 -7.39 2.05
CA ASP A 79 -22.82 -5.98 2.39
C ASP A 79 -23.07 -5.79 3.87
N ILE A 80 -22.13 -5.12 4.55
CA ILE A 80 -22.23 -4.85 5.97
C ILE A 80 -22.25 -3.35 6.23
N LEU A 81 -23.22 -2.95 7.04
CA LEU A 81 -23.35 -1.61 7.60
C LEU A 81 -23.29 -1.70 9.13
N VAL A 82 -22.27 -1.10 9.72
CA VAL A 82 -22.05 -0.96 11.16
C VAL A 82 -22.58 0.40 11.61
N ILE A 83 -23.48 0.41 12.58
CA ILE A 83 -24.14 1.63 13.06
C ILE A 83 -23.69 1.89 14.50
N PHE A 84 -23.00 3.01 14.71
CA PHE A 84 -22.62 3.53 16.02
C PHE A 84 -23.74 4.37 16.62
N ARG A 85 -23.74 4.54 17.95
CA ARG A 85 -24.68 5.46 18.61
C ARG A 85 -24.36 6.92 18.27
N ASN A 86 -23.08 7.29 18.36
CA ASN A 86 -22.65 8.66 18.09
C ASN A 86 -21.60 8.71 16.97
N ARG A 87 -21.59 9.84 16.23
CA ARG A 87 -20.63 10.06 15.14
C ARG A 87 -19.19 10.16 15.64
N SER A 88 -18.99 10.62 16.87
CA SER A 88 -17.68 10.67 17.52
C SER A 88 -17.03 9.30 17.67
N ASP A 89 -17.82 8.24 17.67
CA ASP A 89 -17.36 6.88 17.97
C ASP A 89 -16.83 6.16 16.71
N ILE A 90 -17.00 6.77 15.54
CA ILE A 90 -16.55 6.24 14.22
C ILE A 90 -15.01 6.43 14.03
N VAL A 91 -14.31 7.05 14.98
CA VAL A 91 -12.90 7.44 14.80
C VAL A 91 -11.96 6.23 14.96
N LYS A 92 -11.09 6.00 13.96
CA LYS A 92 -10.08 4.91 13.88
C LYS A 92 -10.64 3.48 13.84
N VAL A 93 -11.82 3.32 13.26
CA VAL A 93 -12.39 2.00 12.98
C VAL A 93 -11.68 1.36 11.76
N PRO A 94 -11.22 0.09 11.84
CA PRO A 94 -10.75 -0.62 10.66
C PRO A 94 -11.88 -0.67 9.62
N ARG A 95 -11.57 -0.43 8.34
CA ARG A 95 -12.59 -0.51 7.27
C ARG A 95 -12.91 -1.95 6.87
N GLU A 96 -12.01 -2.87 7.18
CA GLU A 96 -12.06 -4.27 6.81
C GLU A 96 -11.72 -5.11 8.03
N ILE A 97 -12.47 -6.19 8.24
CA ILE A 97 -12.21 -7.20 9.27
C ILE A 97 -12.51 -8.57 8.67
N GLY A 98 -11.69 -9.56 8.98
CA GLY A 98 -11.96 -10.93 8.59
C GLY A 98 -10.83 -11.90 8.94
N GLY A 99 -11.12 -13.18 8.75
CA GLY A 99 -10.20 -14.29 9.05
C GLY A 99 -9.20 -14.58 7.94
N SER A 100 -8.41 -15.64 8.15
CA SER A 100 -7.36 -16.08 7.24
C SER A 100 -7.82 -16.35 5.80
N GLN A 101 -9.12 -16.63 5.58
CA GLN A 101 -9.66 -17.00 4.28
C GLN A 101 -10.63 -15.98 3.68
N THR A 102 -11.17 -15.03 4.45
CA THR A 102 -12.17 -14.06 3.96
C THR A 102 -12.10 -12.77 4.74
N ILE A 103 -11.96 -11.66 4.01
CA ILE A 103 -12.00 -10.29 4.51
C ILE A 103 -13.33 -9.67 4.10
N VAL A 104 -14.00 -9.00 5.03
CA VAL A 104 -15.26 -8.30 4.77
C VAL A 104 -15.08 -6.79 4.97
N ASP A 105 -15.46 -6.02 3.96
CA ASP A 105 -15.56 -4.56 4.02
C ASP A 105 -16.92 -4.14 4.60
N PHE A 106 -16.95 -3.04 5.35
CA PHE A 106 -18.18 -2.52 5.94
C PHE A 106 -18.25 -1.00 5.93
N GLN A 107 -19.48 -0.45 5.93
CA GLN A 107 -19.71 0.97 6.15
C GLN A 107 -19.92 1.23 7.62
N CYS A 108 -19.29 2.27 8.16
CA CYS A 108 -19.66 2.80 9.47
C CYS A 108 -20.55 4.02 9.28
N LEU A 109 -21.70 4.03 9.96
CA LEU A 109 -22.60 5.18 10.10
C LEU A 109 -22.93 5.41 11.58
N SER A 110 -23.66 6.49 11.87
CA SER A 110 -24.13 6.83 13.21
C SER A 110 -25.64 6.97 13.24
N GLU A 111 -26.27 6.60 14.37
CA GLU A 111 -27.67 6.91 14.67
C GLU A 111 -27.93 8.43 14.73
N ASP A 112 -26.90 9.27 14.91
CA ASP A 112 -27.01 10.74 14.79
C ASP A 112 -27.39 11.21 13.37
N ASP A 113 -27.10 10.40 12.35
CA ASP A 113 -27.33 10.72 10.94
C ASP A 113 -28.36 9.77 10.33
N LEU A 114 -29.58 9.82 10.87
CA LEU A 114 -30.68 8.94 10.46
C LEU A 114 -31.01 9.06 8.97
N GLU A 115 -30.83 10.22 8.36
CA GLU A 115 -31.09 10.38 6.92
C GLU A 115 -30.10 9.59 6.08
N LEU A 116 -28.80 9.65 6.41
CA LEU A 116 -27.78 8.86 5.74
C LEU A 116 -27.94 7.36 6.02
N VAL A 117 -28.28 6.99 7.26
CA VAL A 117 -28.59 5.60 7.61
C VAL A 117 -29.76 5.09 6.75
N ASN A 118 -30.86 5.85 6.66
CA ASN A 118 -32.00 5.47 5.82
C ASN A 118 -31.63 5.35 4.34
N ALA A 119 -30.77 6.23 3.82
CA ALA A 119 -30.28 6.16 2.45
C ALA A 119 -29.50 4.86 2.18
N TYR A 120 -28.60 4.45 3.09
CA TYR A 120 -27.88 3.19 2.96
C TYR A 120 -28.78 1.96 3.13
N LEU A 121 -29.75 2.00 4.04
CA LEU A 121 -30.71 0.90 4.21
C LEU A 121 -31.57 0.70 2.96
N GLN A 122 -32.01 1.79 2.34
CA GLN A 122 -32.73 1.72 1.07
C GLN A 122 -31.84 1.16 -0.05
N LEU A 123 -30.56 1.55 -0.07
CA LEU A 123 -29.61 1.07 -1.07
C LEU A 123 -29.35 -0.44 -0.93
N LEU A 124 -29.08 -0.91 0.29
CA LEU A 124 -28.82 -2.33 0.57
C LEU A 124 -30.08 -3.19 0.46
N GLY A 125 -31.23 -2.60 0.79
CA GLY A 125 -32.54 -3.24 0.72
C GLY A 125 -33.19 -3.15 -0.66
N SER A 126 -32.45 -2.84 -1.72
CA SER A 126 -32.97 -2.87 -3.08
C SER A 126 -31.95 -3.38 -4.08
N ASP A 127 -32.41 -4.10 -5.12
CA ASP A 127 -31.53 -4.55 -6.20
C ASP A 127 -31.29 -3.45 -7.26
N ARG A 128 -30.47 -3.74 -8.27
CA ARG A 128 -30.15 -2.79 -9.37
C ARG A 128 -31.38 -2.29 -10.14
N ARG A 129 -32.50 -3.01 -10.08
CA ARG A 129 -33.77 -2.66 -10.71
C ARG A 129 -34.72 -1.94 -9.75
N GLY A 130 -34.29 -1.71 -8.50
CA GLY A 130 -35.08 -1.07 -7.45
C GLY A 130 -36.08 -2.01 -6.79
N VAL A 131 -35.96 -3.33 -6.96
CA VAL A 131 -36.83 -4.30 -6.29
C VAL A 131 -36.36 -4.44 -4.85
N GLY A 132 -37.28 -4.24 -3.90
CA GLY A 132 -37.04 -4.37 -2.47
C GLY A 132 -36.53 -5.76 -2.06
N ARG A 133 -35.58 -5.78 -1.13
CA ARG A 133 -34.93 -6.97 -0.57
C ARG A 133 -34.82 -6.79 0.93
N GLY A 134 -35.12 -7.82 1.71
CA GLY A 134 -34.97 -7.70 3.15
C GLY A 134 -33.51 -7.64 3.60
N LEU A 135 -33.35 -7.07 4.79
CA LEU A 135 -32.07 -6.90 5.47
C LEU A 135 -32.08 -7.67 6.77
N ILE A 136 -30.91 -8.05 7.26
CA ILE A 136 -30.75 -8.59 8.61
C ILE A 136 -30.16 -7.53 9.53
N GLN A 137 -30.74 -7.35 10.71
CA GLN A 137 -30.15 -6.57 11.80
C GLN A 137 -29.69 -7.49 12.92
N LEU A 138 -28.39 -7.43 13.24
CA LEU A 138 -27.81 -7.98 14.45
C LEU A 138 -27.74 -6.85 15.48
N LYS A 139 -28.48 -6.98 16.58
CA LYS A 139 -28.45 -5.98 17.65
C LYS A 139 -27.36 -6.31 18.66
N LEU A 140 -26.59 -5.29 19.03
CA LEU A 140 -25.59 -5.36 20.09
C LEU A 140 -26.05 -4.51 21.28
N HIS A 141 -26.05 -3.19 21.09
CA HIS A 141 -26.42 -2.24 22.15
C HIS A 141 -27.53 -1.25 21.75
N SER A 142 -28.06 -1.33 20.53
CA SER A 142 -29.14 -0.43 20.09
C SER A 142 -30.51 -0.84 20.64
N SER A 143 -31.29 0.14 21.10
CA SER A 143 -32.72 0.00 21.37
C SER A 143 -33.58 0.34 20.14
N MET A 144 -33.00 0.91 19.10
CA MET A 144 -33.70 1.32 17.88
C MET A 144 -34.00 0.11 16.99
N LEU A 145 -35.23 0.05 16.47
CA LEU A 145 -35.55 -0.82 15.34
C LEU A 145 -35.29 -0.02 14.06
N THR A 146 -34.37 -0.55 13.27
CA THR A 146 -34.08 0.03 11.98
C THR A 146 -35.17 -0.40 11.01
N HIS A 147 -35.73 0.54 10.24
CA HIS A 147 -36.77 0.27 9.27
C HIS A 147 -36.32 0.72 7.89
N ILE A 148 -36.58 -0.09 6.86
CA ILE A 148 -36.47 0.35 5.47
C ILE A 148 -37.59 1.35 5.25
N LYS A 149 -37.24 2.64 5.16
CA LYS A 149 -38.19 3.65 4.70
C LYS A 149 -38.15 3.68 3.18
N SER A 150 -39.33 3.62 2.55
CA SER A 150 -39.48 4.04 1.16
C SER A 150 -39.22 5.55 1.09
N ALA A 151 -37.98 5.97 0.88
CA ALA A 151 -37.65 7.37 0.74
C ALA A 151 -37.81 7.82 -0.72
N SER A 152 -38.41 9.00 -0.89
CA SER A 152 -38.37 9.77 -2.12
C SER A 152 -36.91 9.95 -2.56
N LYS A 153 -36.67 10.11 -3.88
CA LYS A 153 -35.33 10.37 -4.45
C LYS A 153 -34.64 11.51 -3.68
N SER A 154 -33.75 11.17 -2.76
CA SER A 154 -33.00 12.12 -1.94
C SER A 154 -31.57 12.21 -2.47
N ALA A 155 -30.96 13.39 -2.39
CA ALA A 155 -29.55 13.56 -2.78
C ALA A 155 -28.61 12.66 -1.97
N LEU A 156 -29.01 12.31 -0.74
CA LEU A 156 -28.28 11.37 0.12
C LEU A 156 -28.34 9.93 -0.41
N PHE A 157 -29.43 9.51 -1.05
CA PHE A 157 -29.50 8.20 -1.72
C PHE A 157 -28.56 8.14 -2.93
N ASP A 158 -28.53 9.19 -3.75
CA ASP A 158 -27.58 9.27 -4.87
C ASP A 158 -26.13 9.30 -4.37
N LEU A 159 -25.84 10.03 -3.28
CA LEU A 159 -24.53 10.02 -2.63
C LEU A 159 -24.18 8.65 -2.06
N ALA A 160 -25.11 7.97 -1.40
CA ALA A 160 -24.91 6.62 -0.89
C ALA A 160 -24.61 5.64 -2.03
N LYS A 161 -25.32 5.75 -3.15
CA LYS A 161 -25.09 4.93 -4.35
C LYS A 161 -23.70 5.17 -4.95
N VAL A 162 -23.27 6.43 -5.04
CA VAL A 162 -21.92 6.79 -5.53
C VAL A 162 -20.85 6.28 -4.56
N SER A 163 -21.00 6.56 -3.25
CA SER A 163 -20.09 6.10 -2.20
C SER A 163 -19.96 4.58 -2.20
N TYR A 164 -21.08 3.87 -2.30
CA TYR A 164 -21.14 2.41 -2.39
C TYR A 164 -20.50 1.89 -3.69
N GLY A 165 -20.73 2.56 -4.83
CA GLY A 165 -20.07 2.21 -6.10
C GLY A 165 -18.54 2.34 -6.05
N TYR A 166 -18.01 3.32 -5.32
CA TYR A 166 -16.56 3.47 -5.08
C TYR A 166 -15.96 2.41 -4.16
N ARG A 167 -16.78 1.61 -3.46
CA ARG A 167 -16.31 0.46 -2.66
C ARG A 167 -15.95 -0.75 -3.53
N THR A 168 -15.71 -0.55 -4.82
CA THR A 168 -15.53 -1.65 -5.78
C THR A 168 -14.44 -2.61 -5.29
N ARG A 169 -14.90 -3.81 -4.87
CA ARG A 169 -14.17 -5.07 -4.71
C ARG A 169 -12.65 -4.93 -4.79
N VAL A 170 -12.01 -4.64 -3.66
CA VAL A 170 -10.59 -4.92 -3.47
C VAL A 170 -10.44 -6.45 -3.37
N LYS A 171 -10.53 -7.15 -4.51
CA LYS A 171 -9.75 -8.37 -4.68
C LYS A 171 -8.33 -7.99 -4.29
N LYS A 172 -7.75 -8.68 -3.29
CA LYS A 172 -6.34 -8.59 -2.83
C LYS A 172 -5.56 -7.64 -3.75
N SER A 173 -5.53 -6.34 -3.41
CA SER A 173 -4.82 -5.37 -4.25
C SER A 173 -3.43 -5.96 -4.49
N PRO A 174 -2.92 -5.97 -5.73
CA PRO A 174 -1.54 -6.41 -5.96
C PRO A 174 -0.65 -5.69 -4.94
N PRO A 175 0.36 -6.39 -4.35
CA PRO A 175 1.13 -5.82 -3.25
C PRO A 175 1.60 -4.43 -3.64
N LYS A 176 1.29 -3.46 -2.77
CA LYS A 176 1.49 -2.05 -3.07
C LYS A 176 2.99 -1.86 -3.35
N LYS A 177 3.34 -1.24 -4.48
CA LYS A 177 4.71 -0.87 -4.82
C LYS A 177 4.91 0.61 -4.49
N LEU A 178 5.93 0.94 -3.70
CA LEU A 178 6.27 2.32 -3.34
C LEU A 178 7.58 2.72 -4.01
N VAL A 179 7.60 3.91 -4.59
CA VAL A 179 8.84 4.55 -5.02
C VAL A 179 9.05 5.86 -4.28
N ILE A 180 10.26 6.04 -3.78
CA ILE A 180 10.70 7.23 -3.04
C ILE A 180 11.64 8.02 -3.95
N PRO A 181 11.16 9.10 -4.61
CA PRO A 181 12.04 10.01 -5.31
C PRO A 181 12.77 10.94 -4.33
N ILE A 182 14.06 11.21 -4.60
CA ILE A 182 14.93 12.12 -3.83
C ILE A 182 15.68 13.06 -4.79
N HIS A 183 15.58 14.37 -4.58
CA HIS A 183 16.18 15.38 -5.49
C HIS A 183 17.64 15.69 -5.11
N GLY A 184 18.31 16.46 -5.97
CA GLY A 184 19.63 17.03 -5.72
C GLY A 184 19.58 18.46 -5.12
N VAL A 185 20.75 19.02 -4.84
CA VAL A 185 20.90 20.41 -4.38
C VAL A 185 20.41 21.42 -5.41
N ARG A 186 19.99 22.60 -4.97
CA ARG A 186 19.50 23.72 -5.81
C ARG A 186 18.40 23.31 -6.80
N SER A 187 17.66 22.25 -6.50
CA SER A 187 16.53 21.80 -7.29
C SER A 187 15.24 22.29 -6.65
N ASP A 188 14.28 22.70 -7.49
CA ASP A 188 12.88 22.88 -7.10
C ASP A 188 12.12 21.54 -7.06
N ALA A 189 12.82 20.42 -7.32
CA ALA A 189 12.27 19.08 -7.47
C ALA A 189 11.16 18.97 -8.53
N SER A 190 11.10 19.89 -9.50
CA SER A 190 10.05 19.94 -10.53
C SER A 190 9.90 18.63 -11.31
N TRP A 191 11.00 17.90 -11.52
CA TRP A 191 10.97 16.59 -12.18
C TRP A 191 10.17 15.55 -11.39
N MET A 192 10.09 15.67 -10.06
CA MET A 192 9.34 14.72 -9.23
C MET A 192 7.85 14.76 -9.51
N ALA A 193 7.28 15.92 -9.86
CA ALA A 193 5.87 16.02 -10.22
C ALA A 193 5.57 15.18 -11.48
N LYS A 194 6.46 15.29 -12.48
CA LYS A 194 6.37 14.50 -13.72
C LYS A 194 6.60 13.01 -13.46
N PHE A 195 7.61 12.66 -12.67
CA PHE A 195 7.86 11.28 -12.28
C PHE A 195 6.67 10.70 -11.51
N THR A 196 6.09 11.46 -10.57
CA THR A 196 4.91 11.07 -9.81
C THR A 196 3.76 10.70 -10.72
N PHE A 197 3.48 11.51 -11.74
CA PHE A 197 2.43 11.22 -12.72
C PHE A 197 2.70 9.92 -13.48
N LEU A 198 3.91 9.72 -14.00
CA LEU A 198 4.28 8.51 -14.75
C LEU A 198 4.24 7.26 -13.88
N ALA A 199 4.83 7.32 -12.69
CA ALA A 199 4.89 6.21 -11.75
C ALA A 199 3.50 5.82 -11.24
N SER A 200 2.65 6.80 -10.90
CA SER A 200 1.26 6.55 -10.48
C SER A 200 0.45 5.87 -11.58
N ASN A 201 0.61 6.31 -12.84
CA ASN A 201 -0.03 5.65 -13.99
C ASN A 201 0.48 4.22 -14.23
N ALA A 202 1.71 3.92 -13.80
CA ALA A 202 2.29 2.57 -13.82
C ALA A 202 1.93 1.73 -12.58
N GLY A 203 1.06 2.23 -11.70
CA GLY A 203 0.58 1.50 -10.51
C GLY A 203 1.49 1.61 -9.28
N TRP A 204 2.41 2.57 -9.26
CA TRP A 204 3.25 2.84 -8.10
C TRP A 204 2.61 3.88 -7.18
N VAL A 205 2.68 3.64 -5.87
CA VAL A 205 2.55 4.69 -4.88
C VAL A 205 3.85 5.49 -4.88
N VAL A 206 3.75 6.81 -4.74
CA VAL A 206 4.91 7.70 -4.75
C VAL A 206 4.93 8.49 -3.45
N ALA A 207 6.03 8.38 -2.70
CA ALA A 207 6.26 9.14 -1.47
C ALA A 207 7.60 9.88 -1.57
N PRO A 208 7.62 11.13 -2.05
CA PRO A 208 8.85 11.90 -2.16
C PRO A 208 9.47 12.20 -0.79
N PHE A 209 10.77 12.00 -0.66
CA PHE A 209 11.52 12.55 0.47
C PHE A 209 12.03 13.94 0.13
N MET A 210 11.59 14.94 0.89
CA MET A 210 11.90 16.35 0.69
C MET A 210 12.72 16.87 1.86
N TYR A 211 14.00 17.17 1.63
CA TYR A 211 14.88 17.76 2.65
C TYR A 211 14.98 19.30 2.55
N GLY A 212 14.18 19.90 1.66
CA GLY A 212 14.12 21.35 1.44
C GLY A 212 15.12 21.86 0.39
N PHE A 213 15.10 23.17 0.14
CA PHE A 213 16.02 23.80 -0.80
C PHE A 213 17.39 23.98 -0.14
N GLU A 214 18.40 23.27 -0.67
CA GLU A 214 19.77 23.37 -0.19
C GLU A 214 20.70 23.94 -1.27
N SER A 215 21.61 24.81 -0.85
CA SER A 215 22.65 25.31 -1.73
C SER A 215 23.77 24.28 -1.89
N GLY A 216 24.65 24.43 -2.89
CA GLY A 216 25.81 23.54 -3.06
C GLY A 216 26.79 23.53 -1.87
N VAL A 217 26.66 24.43 -0.89
CA VAL A 217 27.45 24.44 0.35
C VAL A 217 27.19 23.19 1.20
N ILE A 218 26.01 22.57 1.11
CA ILE A 218 25.72 21.34 1.88
C ILE A 218 26.71 20.22 1.58
N ILE A 219 27.30 20.19 0.39
CA ILE A 219 28.27 19.16 -0.02
C ILE A 219 29.49 19.13 0.93
N THR A 220 29.82 20.28 1.52
CA THR A 220 31.01 20.49 2.36
C THR A 220 30.63 20.65 3.84
N ASP A 221 29.34 20.63 4.16
CA ASP A 221 28.82 20.79 5.53
C ASP A 221 28.49 19.41 6.11
N GLU A 222 29.48 18.77 6.72
CA GLU A 222 29.34 17.43 7.32
C GLU A 222 28.18 17.34 8.31
N LYS A 223 27.97 18.39 9.10
CA LYS A 223 26.90 18.40 10.11
C LYS A 223 25.54 18.42 9.42
N ARG A 224 25.37 19.23 8.38
CA ARG A 224 24.11 19.29 7.62
C ARG A 224 23.88 18.02 6.81
N LYS A 225 24.92 17.43 6.20
CA LYS A 225 24.83 16.12 5.53
C LYS A 225 24.33 15.04 6.48
N ALA A 226 24.97 14.90 7.64
CA ALA A 226 24.57 13.93 8.65
C ALA A 226 23.12 14.17 9.14
N GLN A 227 22.73 15.44 9.31
CA GLN A 227 21.36 15.77 9.68
C GLN A 227 20.35 15.30 8.61
N VAL A 228 20.59 15.59 7.32
CA VAL A 228 19.67 15.20 6.24
C VAL A 228 19.57 13.69 6.10
N VAL A 229 20.67 12.94 6.30
CA VAL A 229 20.65 11.47 6.32
C VAL A 229 19.83 10.94 7.50
N ASN A 230 19.98 11.54 8.68
CA ASN A 230 19.16 11.18 9.84
C ASN A 230 17.67 11.54 9.63
N ASP A 231 17.38 12.68 9.01
CA ASP A 231 16.01 13.08 8.65
C ASP A 231 15.39 12.06 7.66
N PHE A 232 16.17 11.58 6.69
CA PHE A 232 15.74 10.51 5.77
C PHE A 232 15.44 9.22 6.51
N ARG A 233 16.31 8.80 7.44
CA ARG A 233 16.09 7.61 8.28
C ARG A 233 14.79 7.72 9.07
N LEU A 234 14.59 8.81 9.81
CA LEU A 234 13.39 9.01 10.64
C LEU A 234 12.11 9.04 9.80
N TRP A 235 12.17 9.68 8.63
CA TRP A 235 11.05 9.70 7.70
C TRP A 235 10.76 8.32 7.11
N LEU A 236 11.79 7.56 6.73
CA LEU A 236 11.64 6.20 6.21
C LEU A 236 11.05 5.24 7.27
N ASP A 237 11.44 5.40 8.53
CA ASP A 237 10.85 4.65 9.65
C ASP A 237 9.35 4.92 9.78
N ASP A 238 8.90 6.16 9.56
CA ASP A 238 7.47 6.49 9.53
C ASP A 238 6.76 5.90 8.32
N VAL A 239 7.39 5.96 7.13
CA VAL A 239 6.85 5.33 5.92
C VAL A 239 6.65 3.83 6.14
N ARG A 240 7.66 3.13 6.68
CA ARG A 240 7.59 1.68 6.93
C ARG A 240 6.52 1.29 7.94
N LYS A 241 6.24 2.13 8.96
CA LYS A 241 5.13 1.88 9.90
C LYS A 241 3.76 1.94 9.24
N ASN A 242 3.63 2.70 8.15
CA ASN A 242 2.35 2.96 7.48
C ASN A 242 2.25 2.25 6.12
N TYR A 243 3.26 1.47 5.73
CA TYR A 243 3.35 0.85 4.40
C TYR A 243 3.91 -0.57 4.45
N ASP A 244 3.08 -1.53 4.06
CA ASP A 244 3.35 -2.98 4.10
C ASP A 244 3.66 -3.54 2.70
N GLY A 245 4.41 -2.78 1.90
CA GLY A 245 4.69 -3.12 0.50
C GLY A 245 6.16 -2.93 0.15
N THR A 246 6.51 -3.29 -1.09
CA THR A 246 7.88 -3.16 -1.58
C THR A 246 8.28 -1.71 -1.76
N ILE A 247 9.52 -1.37 -1.38
CA ILE A 247 10.04 0.00 -1.46
C ILE A 247 11.19 0.06 -2.46
N SER A 248 11.15 1.02 -3.36
CA SER A 248 12.25 1.37 -4.27
C SER A 248 12.60 2.86 -4.16
N ILE A 249 13.79 3.24 -4.63
CA ILE A 249 14.28 4.61 -4.57
C ILE A 249 14.67 5.10 -5.97
N VAL A 250 14.38 6.37 -6.27
CA VAL A 250 14.97 7.10 -7.40
C VAL A 250 15.66 8.33 -6.86
N ALA A 251 16.98 8.36 -6.91
CA ALA A 251 17.78 9.42 -6.32
C ALA A 251 18.60 10.17 -7.36
N HIS A 252 18.66 11.50 -7.24
CA HIS A 252 19.47 12.35 -8.09
C HIS A 252 20.56 13.10 -7.34
N SER A 253 21.77 13.15 -7.90
CA SER A 253 22.84 14.03 -7.42
C SER A 253 23.05 13.85 -5.90
N PHE A 254 22.89 14.90 -5.08
CA PHE A 254 22.97 14.80 -3.62
C PHE A 254 22.02 13.78 -2.99
N GLY A 255 20.85 13.54 -3.59
CA GLY A 255 19.98 12.43 -3.20
C GLY A 255 20.69 11.06 -3.24
N THR A 256 21.61 10.84 -4.18
CA THR A 256 22.39 9.59 -4.26
C THR A 256 23.36 9.44 -3.09
N TYR A 257 23.93 10.56 -2.61
CA TYR A 257 24.75 10.58 -1.40
C TYR A 257 23.93 10.22 -0.17
N ILE A 258 22.70 10.77 -0.03
CA ILE A 258 21.81 10.46 1.11
C ILE A 258 21.56 8.95 1.18
N VAL A 259 21.26 8.32 0.03
CA VAL A 259 21.01 6.88 -0.04
C VAL A 259 22.27 6.06 0.27
N GLY A 260 23.42 6.40 -0.33
CA GLY A 260 24.67 5.70 -0.07
C GLY A 260 25.10 5.79 1.39
N ARG A 261 25.03 6.99 1.99
CA ARG A 261 25.39 7.17 3.39
C ARG A 261 24.42 6.44 4.31
N TYR A 262 23.11 6.48 4.03
CA TYR A 262 22.12 5.73 4.79
C TYR A 262 22.42 4.23 4.80
N LEU A 263 22.75 3.64 3.65
CA LEU A 263 23.07 2.23 3.53
C LEU A 263 24.37 1.88 4.29
N GLU A 264 25.40 2.72 4.20
CA GLU A 264 26.65 2.56 4.96
C GLU A 264 26.41 2.63 6.49
N ASP A 265 25.64 3.60 6.96
CA ASP A 265 25.37 3.82 8.38
C ASP A 265 24.39 2.80 8.97
N ALA A 266 23.43 2.32 8.18
CA ALA A 266 22.42 1.37 8.63
C ALA A 266 22.98 -0.05 8.77
N GLY A 267 23.99 -0.41 7.97
CA GLY A 267 24.47 -1.78 7.86
C GLY A 267 23.36 -2.71 7.33
N PHE A 268 23.20 -3.87 7.96
CA PHE A 268 22.20 -4.87 7.55
C PHE A 268 20.76 -4.37 7.76
N LEU A 269 19.96 -4.38 6.70
CA LEU A 269 18.56 -4.01 6.69
C LEU A 269 17.66 -5.25 6.69
N SER A 270 16.81 -5.40 7.71
CA SER A 270 15.76 -6.43 7.70
C SER A 270 14.78 -6.24 6.55
N ASP A 271 14.46 -4.98 6.24
CA ASP A 271 13.55 -4.59 5.16
C ASP A 271 14.36 -3.80 4.11
N GLY A 272 14.98 -4.51 3.18
CA GLY A 272 15.77 -3.93 2.10
C GLY A 272 14.94 -3.21 1.03
N PHE A 273 15.62 -2.59 0.08
CA PHE A 273 14.99 -1.97 -1.10
C PHE A 273 14.94 -2.94 -2.29
N CYS A 274 13.89 -2.84 -3.11
CA CYS A 274 13.79 -3.60 -4.35
C CYS A 274 14.74 -3.03 -5.39
N GLY A 275 14.46 -1.83 -5.89
CA GLY A 275 15.28 -1.15 -6.89
C GLY A 275 15.80 0.18 -6.38
N ILE A 276 17.05 0.51 -6.69
CA ILE A 276 17.60 1.85 -6.54
C ILE A 276 18.03 2.37 -7.91
N VAL A 277 17.42 3.47 -8.36
CA VAL A 277 17.88 4.22 -9.53
C VAL A 277 18.73 5.40 -9.06
N LEU A 278 19.94 5.49 -9.58
CA LEU A 278 20.88 6.58 -9.33
C LEU A 278 21.01 7.40 -10.62
N ALA A 279 20.62 8.66 -10.58
CA ALA A 279 20.74 9.59 -11.68
C ALA A 279 21.77 10.68 -11.32
N GLY A 280 22.81 10.86 -12.14
CA GLY A 280 23.81 11.88 -11.85
C GLY A 280 24.53 11.62 -10.53
N SER A 281 24.82 10.34 -10.24
CA SER A 281 25.37 9.91 -8.95
C SER A 281 26.70 10.59 -8.62
N ILE A 282 26.77 11.13 -7.41
CA ILE A 282 27.98 11.72 -6.83
C ILE A 282 28.67 10.75 -5.87
N LEU A 283 28.32 9.46 -5.90
CA LEU A 283 29.00 8.45 -5.09
C LEU A 283 30.39 8.13 -5.66
N ASN A 284 31.26 7.64 -4.80
CA ASN A 284 32.53 7.07 -5.18
C ASN A 284 32.33 5.85 -6.07
N SER A 285 33.12 5.73 -7.14
CA SER A 285 33.11 4.58 -8.05
C SER A 285 33.48 3.26 -7.37
N GLU A 286 34.15 3.33 -6.21
CA GLU A 286 34.48 2.19 -5.35
C GLU A 286 33.39 1.87 -4.31
N TYR A 287 32.21 2.50 -4.36
CA TYR A 287 31.12 2.20 -3.43
C TYR A 287 30.82 0.69 -3.41
N PRO A 288 30.67 0.06 -2.23
CA PRO A 288 30.69 -1.40 -2.07
C PRO A 288 29.34 -2.05 -2.44
N TRP A 289 28.84 -1.79 -3.65
CA TRP A 289 27.57 -2.34 -4.13
C TRP A 289 27.50 -3.87 -4.07
N HIS A 290 28.63 -4.56 -4.26
CA HIS A 290 28.64 -6.02 -4.18
C HIS A 290 28.19 -6.52 -2.81
N GLU A 291 28.68 -5.94 -1.72
CA GLU A 291 28.29 -6.33 -0.36
C GLU A 291 26.82 -6.02 -0.11
N VAL A 292 26.38 -4.79 -0.43
CA VAL A 292 24.98 -4.35 -0.28
C VAL A 292 24.00 -5.24 -1.06
N LEU A 293 24.39 -5.68 -2.27
CA LEU A 293 23.57 -6.54 -3.11
C LEU A 293 23.56 -7.99 -2.61
N GLU A 294 24.70 -8.54 -2.19
CA GLU A 294 24.81 -9.92 -1.68
C GLU A 294 24.09 -10.11 -0.34
N PHE A 295 24.17 -9.13 0.57
CA PHE A 295 23.46 -9.19 1.85
C PHE A 295 21.93 -9.05 1.69
N GLY A 296 21.44 -8.63 0.52
CA GLY A 296 20.02 -8.52 0.23
C GLY A 296 19.38 -7.22 0.72
N ASP A 297 20.18 -6.25 1.17
CA ASP A 297 19.73 -4.90 1.54
C ASP A 297 19.15 -4.16 0.33
N VAL A 298 19.64 -4.48 -0.86
CA VAL A 298 19.12 -3.99 -2.13
C VAL A 298 19.02 -5.13 -3.13
N SER A 299 17.91 -5.24 -3.87
CA SER A 299 17.74 -6.31 -4.86
C SER A 299 18.46 -5.95 -6.17
N MET A 300 18.25 -4.75 -6.69
CA MET A 300 18.92 -4.26 -7.91
C MET A 300 19.25 -2.77 -7.84
N VAL A 301 20.30 -2.38 -8.57
CA VAL A 301 20.72 -0.97 -8.73
C VAL A 301 20.86 -0.63 -10.21
N LEU A 302 20.37 0.55 -10.61
CA LEU A 302 20.58 1.13 -11.93
C LEU A 302 21.30 2.47 -11.79
N ASN A 303 22.51 2.56 -12.33
CA ASN A 303 23.23 3.82 -12.50
C ASN A 303 22.95 4.41 -13.88
N THR A 304 22.30 5.57 -13.94
CA THR A 304 22.07 6.33 -15.18
C THR A 304 23.21 7.33 -15.36
N LYS A 305 24.14 6.99 -16.26
CA LYS A 305 25.37 7.73 -16.54
C LYS A 305 25.21 8.72 -17.68
N SER A 306 26.01 9.78 -17.61
CA SER A 306 26.18 10.74 -18.70
C SER A 306 27.65 11.16 -18.82
N ASP A 307 28.21 11.03 -20.02
CA ASP A 307 29.54 11.54 -20.35
C ASP A 307 29.58 13.09 -20.34
N ASN A 308 28.41 13.72 -20.49
CA ASN A 308 28.23 15.18 -20.53
C ASN A 308 27.81 15.75 -19.16
N ASP A 309 27.94 14.98 -18.07
CA ASP A 309 27.65 15.46 -16.73
C ASP A 309 28.72 16.47 -16.28
N GLN A 310 28.47 17.75 -16.59
CA GLN A 310 29.38 18.87 -16.35
C GLN A 310 29.70 19.14 -14.87
N TRP A 311 28.87 18.62 -13.94
CA TRP A 311 29.05 18.83 -12.51
C TRP A 311 29.85 17.69 -11.90
N VAL A 312 29.50 16.45 -12.23
CA VAL A 312 30.19 15.25 -11.72
C VAL A 312 31.55 15.06 -12.39
N SER A 313 31.69 15.46 -13.66
CA SER A 313 32.97 15.47 -14.37
C SER A 313 34.04 16.39 -13.77
N LYS A 314 33.72 17.14 -12.71
CA LYS A 314 34.65 17.99 -11.95
C LYS A 314 34.90 17.50 -10.52
N LEU A 315 34.37 16.35 -10.11
CA LEU A 315 34.77 15.68 -8.86
C LEU A 315 35.88 14.67 -9.19
N PRO A 316 36.83 14.26 -8.34
CA PRO A 316 37.37 14.97 -7.20
C PRO A 316 38.52 15.93 -7.62
N ASP A 317 38.57 16.45 -8.85
CA ASP A 317 39.72 17.27 -9.31
C ASP A 317 39.36 18.73 -9.67
N GLY A 318 38.11 19.15 -9.40
CA GLY A 318 37.62 20.52 -9.61
C GLY A 318 37.46 21.30 -8.31
N TRP A 319 37.03 22.56 -8.37
CA TRP A 319 36.94 23.45 -7.19
C TRP A 319 36.14 22.90 -5.99
N LEU A 320 35.28 21.91 -6.20
CA LEU A 320 34.55 21.19 -5.14
C LEU A 320 35.45 20.24 -4.33
N SER A 321 36.51 19.68 -4.89
CA SER A 321 37.36 18.72 -4.19
C SER A 321 38.34 19.31 -3.20
N VAL A 322 38.66 20.60 -3.36
CA VAL A 322 39.37 21.38 -2.34
C VAL A 322 38.50 21.59 -1.09
N LEU A 323 37.21 21.22 -1.14
CA LEU A 323 36.22 21.50 -0.10
C LEU A 323 35.54 20.27 0.50
N THR A 324 35.82 19.05 0.04
CA THR A 324 35.21 17.82 0.59
C THR A 324 36.22 16.67 0.62
N ASP A 325 36.55 16.21 1.83
CA ASP A 325 37.38 15.03 2.13
C ASP A 325 36.51 13.77 2.33
N ASP A 326 35.24 13.79 1.92
CA ASP A 326 34.32 12.69 2.17
C ASP A 326 34.58 11.53 1.18
N PRO A 327 35.10 10.37 1.64
CA PRO A 327 35.46 9.26 0.76
C PRO A 327 34.27 8.64 0.03
N LEU A 328 33.04 8.91 0.51
CA LEU A 328 31.82 8.42 -0.11
C LEU A 328 31.48 9.18 -1.42
N MET A 329 32.07 10.36 -1.62
CA MET A 329 31.79 11.20 -2.78
C MET A 329 32.76 10.91 -3.94
N GLY A 330 32.26 10.97 -5.18
CA GLY A 330 33.06 10.74 -6.37
C GLY A 330 32.29 10.93 -7.68
N ARG A 331 32.69 10.17 -8.71
CA ARG A 331 32.35 10.41 -10.12
C ARG A 331 31.46 9.34 -10.75
N ALA A 332 30.70 8.60 -9.96
CA ALA A 332 29.95 7.44 -10.46
C ALA A 332 28.99 7.77 -11.63
N ALA A 333 28.49 9.01 -11.77
CA ALA A 333 27.70 9.42 -12.93
C ALA A 333 28.46 9.38 -14.28
N VAL A 334 29.79 9.52 -14.26
CA VAL A 334 30.65 9.59 -15.44
C VAL A 334 31.42 8.29 -15.60
N ASP A 335 32.14 7.90 -14.55
CA ASP A 335 33.06 6.76 -14.60
C ASP A 335 32.30 5.45 -14.41
N GLY A 336 31.17 5.50 -13.72
CA GLY A 336 30.43 4.32 -13.29
C GLY A 336 30.99 3.73 -12.01
N PHE A 337 30.50 2.55 -11.63
CA PHE A 337 31.01 1.81 -10.48
C PHE A 337 31.99 0.73 -10.90
N HIS A 338 33.11 0.59 -10.20
CA HIS A 338 34.14 -0.41 -10.51
C HIS A 338 33.83 -1.78 -9.93
N ASN A 339 33.19 -1.82 -8.76
CA ASN A 339 32.74 -3.06 -8.15
C ASN A 339 31.49 -3.59 -8.87
N LYS A 340 31.71 -4.41 -9.91
CA LYS A 340 30.66 -4.94 -10.79
C LYS A 340 29.86 -6.04 -10.09
N HIS A 341 28.57 -6.10 -10.41
CA HIS A 341 27.65 -7.12 -9.93
C HIS A 341 26.52 -7.32 -10.97
N ASP A 342 25.99 -8.54 -11.13
CA ASP A 342 24.96 -8.83 -12.16
C ASP A 342 23.65 -8.05 -11.93
N ARG A 343 23.40 -7.70 -10.66
CA ARG A 343 22.27 -6.86 -10.22
C ARG A 343 22.59 -5.35 -10.17
N LEU A 344 23.79 -4.94 -10.62
CA LEU A 344 24.19 -3.55 -10.80
C LEU A 344 24.28 -3.21 -12.29
N LEU A 345 23.25 -2.52 -12.78
CA LEU A 345 23.14 -2.12 -14.18
C LEU A 345 23.63 -0.70 -14.39
N GLU A 346 24.27 -0.44 -15.52
CA GLU A 346 24.70 0.90 -15.92
C GLU A 346 24.14 1.26 -17.29
N SER A 347 23.35 2.32 -17.35
CA SER A 347 22.87 2.89 -18.61
C SER A 347 23.71 4.10 -18.97
N LYS A 348 24.17 4.18 -20.22
CA LYS A 348 24.98 5.29 -20.73
C LYS A 348 24.28 5.93 -21.92
N SER A 349 24.15 7.25 -21.89
CA SER A 349 23.62 8.03 -23.03
C SER A 349 24.41 9.29 -23.27
N ASN A 350 24.72 9.55 -24.55
CA ASN A 350 25.40 10.77 -24.99
C ASN A 350 24.44 11.96 -25.11
N LEU A 351 23.13 11.72 -25.07
CA LEU A 351 22.10 12.76 -25.10
C LEU A 351 21.80 13.32 -23.71
N LEU A 352 22.14 12.56 -22.67
CA LEU A 352 21.86 12.96 -21.30
C LEU A 352 22.96 13.85 -20.74
N ASP A 353 22.60 14.70 -19.79
CA ASP A 353 23.43 15.53 -18.91
C ASP A 353 22.81 15.54 -17.50
N HIS A 354 23.51 16.17 -16.54
CA HIS A 354 23.10 16.20 -15.12
C HIS A 354 21.67 16.74 -14.88
N ASN A 355 21.17 17.60 -15.76
CA ASN A 355 19.92 18.33 -15.61
C ASN A 355 18.78 17.73 -16.46
N ASN A 356 19.11 17.00 -17.52
CA ASN A 356 18.14 16.53 -18.51
C ASN A 356 17.82 15.02 -18.39
N MET A 357 18.54 14.30 -17.52
CA MET A 357 18.33 12.87 -17.19
C MET A 357 16.93 12.52 -16.64
N PHE A 358 16.05 13.52 -16.54
CA PHE A 358 14.68 13.44 -16.05
C PHE A 358 13.61 13.54 -17.15
N TYR A 359 13.99 13.41 -18.42
CA TYR A 359 13.00 13.42 -19.49
C TYR A 359 12.07 12.20 -19.44
N ALA A 360 10.89 12.35 -20.07
CA ALA A 360 9.79 11.40 -19.92
C ALA A 360 10.16 10.03 -20.49
N ASP A 361 10.91 10.03 -21.58
CA ASP A 361 11.45 8.87 -22.27
C ASP A 361 12.44 8.10 -21.39
N VAL A 362 13.31 8.78 -20.62
CA VAL A 362 14.19 8.12 -19.65
C VAL A 362 13.38 7.52 -18.51
N MET A 363 12.47 8.30 -17.90
CA MET A 363 11.66 7.83 -16.78
C MET A 363 10.77 6.64 -17.16
N ALA A 364 10.03 6.75 -18.26
CA ALA A 364 9.07 5.74 -18.70
C ALA A 364 9.72 4.58 -19.45
N GLY A 365 10.80 4.83 -20.20
CA GLY A 365 11.48 3.84 -21.02
C GLY A 365 12.59 3.08 -20.30
N LEU A 366 13.13 3.62 -19.22
CA LEU A 366 14.25 3.01 -18.49
C LEU A 366 13.97 2.84 -17.00
N TRP A 367 13.63 3.91 -16.27
CA TRP A 367 13.51 3.83 -14.81
C TRP A 367 12.33 2.98 -14.35
N LEU A 368 11.11 3.24 -14.85
CA LEU A 368 9.94 2.46 -14.46
C LEU A 368 10.03 0.97 -14.84
N PRO A 369 10.50 0.60 -16.06
CA PRO A 369 10.76 -0.81 -16.39
C PRO A 369 11.80 -1.48 -15.48
N PHE A 370 12.86 -0.77 -15.10
CA PHE A 370 13.85 -1.28 -14.15
C PHE A 370 13.25 -1.52 -12.77
N LEU A 371 12.48 -0.55 -12.26
CA LEU A 371 11.82 -0.66 -10.95
C LEU A 371 10.84 -1.84 -10.92
N GLU A 372 10.11 -2.07 -12.02
CA GLU A 372 9.22 -3.22 -12.19
C GLU A 372 9.99 -4.55 -12.18
N LEU A 373 11.15 -4.61 -12.84
CA LEU A 373 12.01 -5.79 -12.83
C LEU A 373 12.53 -6.09 -11.41
N ALA A 374 13.00 -5.06 -10.70
CA ALA A 374 13.54 -5.19 -9.35
C ALA A 374 12.48 -5.66 -8.34
N ASP A 375 11.27 -5.11 -8.41
CA ASP A 375 10.11 -5.54 -7.58
C ASP A 375 9.77 -7.02 -7.84
N ARG A 376 9.75 -7.46 -9.11
CA ARG A 376 9.49 -8.88 -9.44
C ARG A 376 10.57 -9.81 -8.90
N GLN A 377 11.85 -9.43 -9.01
CA GLN A 377 12.94 -10.24 -8.46
C GLN A 377 12.83 -10.39 -6.95
N ARG A 378 12.55 -9.30 -6.22
CA ARG A 378 12.37 -9.36 -4.75
C ARG A 378 11.25 -10.31 -4.36
N ARG A 379 10.08 -10.19 -4.99
CA ARG A 379 8.93 -11.05 -4.70
C ARG A 379 9.18 -12.52 -5.03
N GLN A 380 9.94 -12.81 -6.09
CA GLN A 380 10.31 -14.18 -6.42
C GLN A 380 11.22 -14.78 -5.33
N ALA A 381 12.18 -14.00 -4.81
CA ALA A 381 13.04 -14.43 -3.72
C ALA A 381 12.26 -14.66 -2.41
N GLU A 382 11.32 -13.77 -2.08
CA GLU A 382 10.45 -13.91 -0.90
C GLU A 382 9.56 -15.16 -0.98
N ASN A 383 8.88 -15.37 -2.12
CA ASN A 383 8.04 -16.55 -2.33
C ASN A 383 8.84 -17.87 -2.31
N ALA A 384 10.09 -17.86 -2.82
CA ALA A 384 10.95 -19.04 -2.77
C ALA A 384 11.38 -19.39 -1.34
N THR A 385 11.47 -18.38 -0.46
CA THR A 385 11.82 -18.54 0.96
C THR A 385 10.63 -19.07 1.77
N GLU A 386 9.40 -18.65 1.46
CA GLU A 386 8.17 -19.15 2.12
C GLU A 386 7.82 -20.61 1.79
N LEU A 387 8.27 -21.15 0.65
CA LEU A 387 7.96 -22.51 0.20
C LEU A 387 8.85 -23.60 0.81
N TRP A 388 9.88 -23.24 1.58
CA TRP A 388 10.72 -24.18 2.33
C TRP A 388 10.52 -23.99 3.84
N PRO A 389 9.63 -24.76 4.50
CA PRO A 389 9.63 -24.81 5.95
C PRO A 389 10.92 -25.49 6.41
N ASP A 390 11.70 -24.80 7.24
CA ASP A 390 12.84 -25.36 7.96
C ASP A 390 12.38 -26.60 8.75
N PRO A 391 12.91 -27.81 8.46
CA PRO A 391 12.52 -29.02 9.17
C PRO A 391 12.98 -29.07 10.62
N ASN A 392 13.89 -28.18 11.06
CA ASN A 392 14.62 -28.37 12.32
C ASN A 392 14.53 -27.22 13.34
N GLY A 393 13.90 -26.09 13.04
CA GLY A 393 13.61 -25.07 14.06
C GLY A 393 14.83 -24.51 14.78
N GLU A 394 15.98 -24.49 14.11
CA GLU A 394 17.19 -23.84 14.63
C GLU A 394 17.28 -22.43 14.04
N ILE A 395 17.39 -21.45 14.94
CA ILE A 395 17.49 -20.01 14.66
C ILE A 395 18.43 -19.76 13.48
N GLY A 396 17.84 -19.35 12.35
CA GLY A 396 18.50 -19.20 11.05
C GLY A 396 19.76 -18.34 11.11
N ARG A 397 20.92 -19.01 11.04
CA ARG A 397 22.19 -18.46 10.59
C ARG A 397 22.56 -19.17 9.29
N GLN A 398 22.82 -18.38 8.25
CA GLN A 398 23.37 -18.74 6.92
C GLN A 398 22.39 -19.58 6.07
N VAL A 399 22.07 -19.25 4.82
CA VAL A 399 22.92 -18.79 3.71
C VAL A 399 22.03 -18.02 2.72
N ALA A 400 22.21 -16.72 2.58
CA ALA A 400 21.92 -16.04 1.31
C ALA A 400 23.20 -16.18 0.48
N GLY A 401 23.19 -17.09 -0.47
CA GLY A 401 24.35 -17.41 -1.28
C GLY A 401 23.89 -18.02 -2.59
N LYS A 402 24.09 -17.24 -3.65
CA LYS A 402 23.75 -17.48 -5.07
C LYS A 402 22.30 -17.20 -5.46
N ILE A 403 22.07 -15.95 -5.86
CA ILE A 403 21.20 -15.63 -7.00
C ILE A 403 22.11 -15.16 -8.13
#